data_AF-A0A521NWF8-F1
#
_entry.id   AF-A0A521NWF8-F1
#
_cell.length_a   1.000
_cell.length_b   1.000
_cell.length_c   1.000
_cell.angle_alpha   90.00
_cell.angle_beta   90.00
_cell.angle_gamma   90.00
#
_symmetry.space_group_name_H-M   'P 1'
#
loop_
_entity.id
_entity.type
_entity.pdbx_description
1 polymer ?
#
loop_
_entity_poly.entity_id
_entity_poly.type
_entity_poly.pdbx_seq_one_letter_code
_entity_poly.pdbx_strand_id
1 'polypeptide(L)'
;MLSPENEAFLRWWSEHGEKEKTSLRPFLVGLSIGFSIGVGVILLMESGWYTRANMEANSRLSSVVFVLAIMILSVFMAFVYRKFRWEMQEQRYQELLILKNKAEKEAQKQP
;
A
#
# COMPACT_ATOMS: atom_id res chain seq x y z
N MET A 1 -18.32 22.36 -11.36
CA MET A 1 -17.95 21.34 -12.37
C MET A 1 -16.68 20.63 -11.91
N LEU A 2 -16.56 19.33 -12.18
CA LEU A 2 -15.33 18.59 -11.88
C LEU A 2 -14.21 19.03 -12.84
N SER A 3 -12.95 18.92 -12.40
CA SER A 3 -11.82 19.13 -13.31
C SER A 3 -11.76 18.00 -14.36
N PRO A 4 -11.19 18.25 -15.55
CA PRO A 4 -11.06 17.22 -16.60
C PRO A 4 -10.33 15.95 -16.11
N GLU A 5 -9.33 16.12 -15.23
CA GLU A 5 -8.60 15.01 -14.60
C GLU A 5 -9.52 14.13 -13.73
N ASN A 6 -10.40 14.75 -12.93
CA ASN A 6 -11.31 14.02 -12.06
C ASN A 6 -12.40 13.28 -12.84
N GLU A 7 -12.85 13.83 -13.97
CA GLU A 7 -13.77 13.12 -14.87
C GLU A 7 -13.10 11.93 -15.55
N ALA A 8 -11.84 12.08 -16.00
CA ALA A 8 -11.07 10.99 -16.58
C ALA A 8 -10.84 9.87 -15.55
N PHE A 9 -10.50 10.23 -14.31
CA PHE A 9 -10.36 9.28 -13.21
C PHE A 9 -11.68 8.54 -12.92
N LEU A 10 -12.81 9.24 -12.83
CA LEU A 10 -14.12 8.61 -12.60
C LEU A 10 -14.45 7.56 -13.66
N ARG A 11 -14.26 7.89 -14.94
CA ARG A 11 -14.50 6.95 -16.05
C ARG A 11 -13.57 5.73 -15.94
N TRP A 12 -12.28 5.98 -15.76
CA TRP A 12 -11.31 4.90 -15.66
C TRP A 12 -11.57 3.97 -14.47
N TRP A 13 -11.84 4.53 -13.29
CA TRP A 13 -12.08 3.77 -12.07
C TRP A 13 -13.36 2.94 -12.14
N SER A 14 -14.42 3.46 -12.79
CA SER A 14 -15.66 2.69 -12.99
C SER A 14 -15.46 1.41 -13.83
N GLU A 15 -14.47 1.40 -14.72
CA GLU A 15 -14.18 0.25 -15.60
C GLU A 15 -13.09 -0.68 -15.03
N HIS A 16 -12.15 -0.13 -14.25
CA HIS A 16 -10.92 -0.83 -13.85
C HIS A 16 -10.78 -1.06 -12.33
N GLY A 17 -11.59 -0.40 -11.50
CA GLY A 17 -11.47 -0.44 -10.03
C GLY A 17 -11.49 -1.84 -9.44
N GLU A 18 -12.36 -2.73 -9.94
CA GLU A 18 -12.43 -4.12 -9.44
C GLU A 18 -11.17 -4.93 -9.82
N LYS A 19 -10.61 -4.68 -11.00
CA LYS A 19 -9.36 -5.34 -11.44
C LYS A 19 -8.17 -4.88 -10.60
N GLU A 20 -8.16 -3.61 -10.19
CA GLU A 20 -7.09 -3.06 -9.36
C GLU A 20 -7.01 -3.68 -7.96
N LYS A 21 -8.12 -4.25 -7.45
CA LYS A 21 -8.17 -4.93 -6.15
C LYS A 21 -7.17 -6.10 -6.03
N THR A 22 -6.91 -6.77 -7.15
CA THR A 22 -5.98 -7.92 -7.24
C THR A 22 -4.69 -7.61 -8.00
N SER A 23 -4.46 -6.33 -8.33
CA SER A 23 -3.30 -5.89 -9.10
C SER A 23 -1.97 -6.29 -8.45
N LEU A 24 -1.05 -6.78 -9.30
CA LEU A 24 0.29 -7.19 -8.88
C LEU A 24 1.23 -6.00 -8.64
N ARG A 25 1.00 -4.86 -9.32
CA ARG A 25 1.84 -3.67 -9.18
C ARG A 25 1.98 -3.18 -7.73
N PRO A 26 0.89 -2.84 -7.01
CA PRO A 26 1.00 -2.38 -5.63
C PRO A 26 1.51 -3.49 -4.71
N PHE A 27 1.22 -4.76 -4.99
CA PHE A 27 1.79 -5.87 -4.24
C PHE A 27 3.33 -5.89 -4.31
N LEU A 28 3.91 -5.79 -5.51
CA LEU A 28 5.37 -5.76 -5.69
C LEU A 28 6.03 -4.55 -5.03
N VAL A 29 5.36 -3.39 -5.02
CA VAL A 29 5.84 -2.20 -4.30
C VAL A 29 5.86 -2.46 -2.79
N GLY A 30 4.77 -2.96 -2.21
CA GLY A 30 4.73 -3.28 -0.79
C GLY A 30 5.71 -4.39 -0.39
N LEU A 31 5.94 -5.37 -1.28
CA LEU A 31 6.94 -6.42 -1.08
C LEU A 31 8.36 -5.84 -1.04
N SER A 32 8.68 -4.93 -1.96
CA SER A 32 9.98 -4.25 -2.03
C SER A 32 10.25 -3.40 -0.78
N ILE A 33 9.21 -2.73 -0.26
CA ILE A 33 9.29 -1.97 1.00
C ILE A 33 9.55 -2.91 2.18
N GLY A 34 8.82 -4.02 2.28
CA GLY A 34 9.02 -5.02 3.32
C GLY A 34 10.45 -5.59 3.33
N PHE A 35 10.97 -5.93 2.14
CA PHE A 35 12.35 -6.39 2.00
C PHE A 35 13.38 -5.33 2.36
N SER A 36 13.16 -4.08 1.95
CA SER A 36 14.06 -2.97 2.27
C SER A 36 14.18 -2.76 3.78
N ILE A 37 13.07 -2.89 4.51
CA ILE A 37 13.06 -2.87 5.97
C ILE A 37 13.87 -4.04 6.53
N GLY A 38 13.64 -5.27 6.04
CA GLY A 38 14.38 -6.45 6.46
C GLY A 38 15.90 -6.33 6.24
N VAL A 39 16.32 -5.85 5.06
CA VAL A 39 17.72 -5.56 4.74
C VAL A 39 18.28 -4.49 5.67
N GLY A 40 17.51 -3.43 5.93
CA GLY A 40 17.90 -2.38 6.87
C GLY A 40 18.17 -2.92 8.28
N VAL A 41 17.33 -3.83 8.77
CA VAL A 41 17.53 -4.49 10.07
C VAL A 41 18.81 -5.31 10.08
N ILE A 42 19.09 -6.09 9.03
CA ILE A 42 20.33 -6.88 8.92
C ILE A 42 21.56 -5.96 8.96
N LEU A 43 21.55 -4.89 8.17
CA LEU A 43 22.66 -3.92 8.15
C LEU A 43 22.89 -3.26 9.50
N LEU A 44 21.81 -2.94 10.24
CA LEU A 44 21.88 -2.39 11.60
C LEU A 44 22.46 -3.37 12.62
N MET A 45 22.22 -4.68 12.47
CA MET A 45 22.81 -5.70 13.33
C MET A 45 24.31 -5.86 13.03
N GLU A 46 24.67 -5.94 11.75
CA GLU A 46 26.06 -6.07 11.28
C GLU A 46 26.89 -4.80 11.52
N SER A 47 26.25 -3.64 11.68
CA SER A 47 26.96 -2.38 11.98
C SER A 47 27.67 -2.39 13.33
N GLY A 48 27.42 -3.39 14.18
CA GLY A 48 28.07 -3.53 15.48
C GLY A 48 27.64 -2.47 16.51
N TRP A 49 26.51 -1.79 16.30
CA TRP A 49 26.00 -0.75 17.20
C TRP A 49 25.88 -1.26 18.65
N TYR A 50 25.47 -2.52 18.83
CA TYR A 50 25.24 -3.09 20.15
C TYR A 50 25.76 -4.53 20.27
N THR A 51 26.99 -4.65 20.77
CA THR A 51 27.74 -5.92 20.83
C THR A 51 27.01 -7.02 21.62
N ARG A 52 26.29 -6.65 22.68
CA ARG A 52 25.55 -7.61 23.53
C ARG A 52 24.32 -8.18 22.79
N ALA A 53 23.59 -7.37 22.03
CA ALA A 53 22.47 -7.85 21.23
C ALA A 53 22.95 -8.73 20.08
N ASN A 54 24.11 -8.41 19.48
CA ASN A 54 24.66 -9.22 18.41
C ASN A 54 25.09 -10.62 18.90
N MET A 55 25.71 -10.70 20.09
CA MET A 55 26.06 -11.99 20.71
C MET A 55 24.83 -12.82 21.09
N GLU A 56 23.77 -12.20 21.59
CA GLU A 56 22.54 -12.91 21.96
C GLU A 56 21.73 -13.35 20.73
N ALA A 57 21.69 -12.52 19.69
CA ALA A 57 21.09 -12.88 18.42
C ALA A 57 21.82 -14.08 17.77
N ASN A 58 23.15 -14.03 17.66
CA ASN A 58 23.91 -15.16 17.08
C ASN A 58 23.87 -16.44 17.91
N SER A 59 23.61 -16.38 19.21
CA SER A 59 23.55 -17.57 20.07
C SER A 59 22.16 -18.20 20.19
N ARG A 60 21.08 -17.47 19.90
CA ARG A 60 19.70 -17.95 20.10
C ARG A 60 18.81 -17.91 18.86
N LEU A 61 19.08 -17.03 17.90
CA LEU A 61 18.27 -16.88 16.68
C LEU A 61 18.87 -17.69 15.54
N SER A 62 18.10 -18.63 15.01
CA SER A 62 18.43 -19.29 13.74
C SER A 62 18.31 -18.28 12.60
N SER A 63 19.38 -18.11 11.81
CA SER A 63 19.37 -17.23 10.63
C SER A 63 18.25 -17.60 9.65
N VAL A 64 17.90 -18.89 9.54
CA VAL A 64 16.80 -19.38 8.71
C VAL A 64 15.45 -18.85 9.21
N VAL A 65 15.21 -18.92 10.52
CA VAL A 65 13.97 -18.40 11.14
C VAL A 65 13.87 -16.90 10.96
N PHE A 66 14.98 -16.18 11.08
CA PHE A 66 15.02 -14.73 10.90
C PHE A 66 14.69 -14.31 9.45
N VAL A 67 15.27 -14.99 8.46
CA VAL A 67 14.94 -14.77 7.04
C VAL A 67 13.48 -15.10 6.76
N LEU A 68 12.96 -16.19 7.32
CA LEU A 68 11.53 -16.54 7.22
C LEU A 68 10.63 -15.46 7.82
N ALA A 69 11.01 -14.89 8.96
CA ALA A 69 10.26 -13.79 9.58
C ALA A 69 10.21 -12.56 8.65
N ILE A 70 11.35 -12.17 8.05
CA ILE A 70 11.41 -11.08 7.07
C ILE A 70 10.52 -11.38 5.86
N MET A 71 10.55 -12.60 5.34
CA MET A 71 9.72 -13.02 4.21
C MET A 71 8.23 -12.89 4.53
N ILE A 72 7.79 -13.40 5.69
CA ILE A 72 6.39 -13.32 6.13
C ILE A 72 5.95 -11.87 6.30
N LEU A 73 6.75 -11.05 6.97
CA LEU A 73 6.47 -9.62 7.16
C LEU A 73 6.39 -8.88 5.83
N SER A 74 7.26 -9.23 4.87
CA SER A 74 7.27 -8.60 3.55
C SER A 74 6.02 -8.93 2.75
N VAL A 75 5.58 -10.20 2.77
CA VAL A 75 4.32 -10.62 2.12
C VAL A 75 3.11 -9.97 2.80
N PHE A 76 3.11 -9.88 4.14
CA PHE A 76 2.06 -9.19 4.88
C PHE A 76 1.98 -7.71 4.48
N MET A 77 3.13 -7.01 4.44
CA MET A 77 3.18 -5.61 4.00
C MET A 77 2.74 -5.43 2.54
N ALA A 78 3.12 -6.35 1.66
CA ALA A 78 2.65 -6.36 0.27
C ALA A 78 1.11 -6.43 0.18
N PHE A 79 0.51 -7.32 0.96
CA PHE A 79 -0.94 -7.49 1.01
C PHE A 79 -1.64 -6.25 1.58
N VAL A 80 -1.17 -5.73 2.72
CA VAL A 80 -1.73 -4.54 3.38
C VAL A 80 -1.61 -3.32 2.48
N TYR A 81 -0.44 -3.09 1.87
CA TYR A 81 -0.23 -1.95 0.98
C TYR A 81 -1.15 -2.00 -0.24
N ARG A 82 -1.32 -3.17 -0.87
CA ARG A 82 -2.26 -3.34 -1.98
C ARG A 82 -3.69 -2.99 -1.55
N LYS A 83 -4.15 -3.54 -0.43
CA LYS A 83 -5.50 -3.30 0.09
C LYS A 83 -5.71 -1.80 0.39
N PHE A 84 -4.79 -1.20 1.13
CA PHE A 84 -4.84 0.22 1.50
C PHE A 84 -4.87 1.15 0.28
N ARG A 85 -4.03 0.87 -0.72
CA ARG A 85 -4.00 1.65 -1.96
C ARG A 85 -5.32 1.58 -2.71
N TRP A 86 -5.94 0.41 -2.76
CA TRP A 86 -7.24 0.23 -3.39
C TRP A 86 -8.33 0.99 -2.64
N GLU A 87 -8.40 0.84 -1.31
CA GLU A 87 -9.38 1.53 -0.45
C GLU A 87 -9.29 3.06 -0.58
N MET A 88 -8.07 3.61 -0.66
CA MET A 88 -7.85 5.05 -0.85
C MET A 88 -8.42 5.57 -2.17
N GLN A 89 -8.24 4.81 -3.26
CA GLN A 89 -8.75 5.21 -4.58
C GLN A 89 -10.27 5.02 -4.67
N GLU A 90 -10.80 3.98 -4.03
CA GLU A 90 -12.25 3.77 -3.92
C GLU A 90 -12.90 4.91 -3.13
N GLN A 91 -12.30 5.34 -2.01
CA GLN A 91 -12.79 6.50 -1.26
C GLN A 91 -12.79 7.76 -2.14
N ARG A 92 -11.70 8.04 -2.86
CA ARG A 92 -11.63 9.16 -3.82
C ARG A 92 -12.75 9.08 -4.87
N TYR A 93 -13.01 7.89 -5.40
CA TYR A 93 -14.08 7.68 -6.38
C TYR A 93 -15.47 8.03 -5.82
N GLN A 94 -15.78 7.57 -4.61
CA GLN A 94 -17.05 7.86 -3.94
C GLN A 94 -17.21 9.37 -3.65
N GLU A 95 -16.14 10.03 -3.19
CA GLU A 95 -16.14 11.48 -2.95
C GLU A 95 -16.45 12.27 -4.23
N LEU A 96 -15.83 11.89 -5.35
CA LEU A 96 -16.06 12.54 -6.66
C LEU A 96 -17.48 12.31 -7.19
N LEU A 97 -18.05 11.11 -7.00
CA LEU A 97 -19.45 10.84 -7.35
C LEU A 97 -20.43 11.71 -6.55
N ILE A 98 -20.20 11.87 -5.25
CA ILE A 98 -21.04 12.73 -4.40
C ILE A 98 -20.99 14.17 -4.90
N LEU A 99 -19.80 14.69 -5.22
CA LEU A 99 -19.63 16.04 -5.76
C LEU A 99 -20.35 16.22 -7.10
N LYS A 100 -20.24 15.24 -8.00
CA LYS A 100 -20.93 15.24 -9.29
C LYS A 100 -22.46 15.30 -9.12
N ASN A 101 -22.99 14.41 -8.29
CA ASN A 101 -24.43 14.32 -8.02
C ASN A 101 -24.98 15.58 -7.35
N LYS A 102 -24.20 16.24 -6.49
CA LYS A 102 -24.59 17.54 -5.90
C LYS A 102 -24.68 18.63 -6.97
N ALA A 103 -23.67 18.74 -7.83
CA ALA A 103 -23.66 19.72 -8.91
C ALA A 103 -24.83 19.52 -9.89
N GLU A 104 -25.18 18.28 -10.22
CA GLU A 104 -26.34 17.96 -11.07
C GLU A 104 -27.68 18.33 -10.41
N LYS A 105 -27.83 18.08 -9.10
CA LYS A 105 -29.03 18.47 -8.35
C LYS A 105 -29.17 19.99 -8.21
N GLU A 106 -28.08 20.71 -8.07
CA GLU A 106 -28.07 22.18 -8.03
C GLU A 106 -28.42 22.78 -9.40
N ALA A 107 -27.91 22.18 -10.49
CA ALA A 107 -28.27 22.57 -11.85
C ALA A 107 -29.75 22.30 -12.17
N GLN A 108 -30.35 21.22 -11.64
CA GLN A 108 -31.78 20.93 -11.79
C GLN A 108 -32.69 21.82 -10.92
N LYS A 109 -32.16 22.49 -9.89
CA LYS A 109 -32.92 23.39 -9.01
C LYS A 109 -32.98 24.83 -9.47
N GLN A 110 -32.24 25.22 -10.50
CA GLN A 110 -32.30 26.55 -11.10
C GLN A 110 -33.29 26.51 -12.28
N PRO A 111 -34.50 27.11 -12.16
CA PRO A 111 -35.43 27.24 -13.28
C PRO A 111 -34.97 28.28 -14.31
#